data_AF-A0A8T4QEU8-F1
#
_entry.id   AF-A0A8T4QEU8-F1
#
_cell.length_a   1.000
_cell.length_b   1.000
_cell.length_c   1.000
_cell.angle_alpha   90.00
_cell.angle_beta   90.00
_cell.angle_gamma   90.00
#
_symmetry.space_group_name_H-M   'P 1'
#
loop_
_entity.id
_entity.type
_entity.pdbx_description
1 polymer ?
#
loop_
_entity_poly.entity_id
_entity_poly.type
_entity_poly.pdbx_seq_one_letter_code
_entity_poly.pdbx_strand_id
1 'polypeptide(L)' 'DKCGARCEVPFKPSGSKPVYCNDCFRKGENFESKSPDQYKKEFGIINEKLDKILEALGK' A
#
# COMPACT_ATOMS: atom_id res chain seq x y z
N ASP A 1 -19.54 1.80 10.70
CA ASP A 1 -19.33 1.50 12.13
C ASP A 1 -18.31 0.40 12.35
N LYS A 2 -17.06 0.73 12.70
CA LYS A 2 -16.07 -0.31 13.08
C LYS A 2 -15.33 -0.04 14.39
N CYS A 3 -15.21 1.22 14.83
CA CYS A 3 -14.47 1.53 16.07
C CYS A 3 -15.32 2.17 17.19
N GLY A 4 -16.50 2.73 16.89
CA GLY A 4 -17.35 3.41 17.89
C GLY A 4 -16.74 4.67 18.54
N ALA A 5 -15.60 5.15 18.03
CA ALA A 5 -14.92 6.33 18.58
C ALA A 5 -15.69 7.62 18.23
N ARG A 6 -15.82 8.53 19.20
CA ARG A 6 -16.33 9.88 18.96
C ARG A 6 -15.29 10.66 18.16
N CYS A 7 -15.66 11.16 17.00
CA CYS A 7 -14.82 12.02 16.17
C CYS A 7 -15.67 13.08 15.48
N GLU A 8 -15.10 14.26 15.30
CA GLU A 8 -15.73 15.36 14.58
C GLU A 8 -15.30 15.31 13.11
N VAL A 9 -16.25 15.56 12.21
CA VAL A 9 -16.01 15.61 10.76
C VAL A 9 -16.36 17.01 10.26
N PRO A 10 -15.58 17.58 9.31
CA PRO A 10 -15.77 18.97 8.85
C PRO A 10 -16.97 19.15 7.92
N PHE A 11 -17.70 18.08 7.59
CA PHE A 11 -18.86 18.10 6.71
C PHE A 11 -19.96 17.17 7.23
N LYS A 12 -21.21 17.46 6.86
CA LYS A 12 -22.37 16.62 7.18
C LYS A 12 -22.34 15.35 6.30
N PRO A 13 -22.34 14.13 6.87
CA PRO A 13 -22.39 12.90 6.08
C PRO A 13 -23.68 12.81 5.26
N SER A 14 -23.58 12.40 3.99
CA SER A 14 -24.71 12.25 3.06
C SER A 14 -25.42 10.89 3.15
N GLY A 15 -24.96 9.98 4.01
CA GLY A 15 -25.58 8.66 4.25
C GLY A 15 -25.30 7.59 3.20
N SER A 16 -24.83 7.96 2.01
CA SER A 16 -24.51 7.00 0.93
C SER A 16 -23.16 6.29 1.08
N LYS A 17 -22.24 6.85 1.88
CA LYS A 17 -20.91 6.29 2.15
C LYS A 17 -20.67 6.20 3.67
N PRO A 18 -19.94 5.16 4.13
CA PRO A 18 -19.59 5.03 5.53
C PRO A 18 -18.62 6.14 5.97
N VAL A 19 -18.81 6.62 7.20
CA VAL A 19 -17.89 7.55 7.86
C VAL A 19 -16.83 6.75 8.61
N TYR A 20 -15.56 7.12 8.44
CA TYR A 20 -14.42 6.52 9.13
C TYR A 20 -13.67 7.58 9.93
N CYS A 21 -13.21 7.25 11.13
CA CYS A 21 -12.23 8.07 11.84
C CYS A 21 -10.85 7.97 11.18
N ASN A 22 -9.90 8.85 11.55
CA ASN A 22 -8.55 8.87 10.98
C ASN A 22 -7.87 7.48 11.02
N ASP A 23 -7.95 6.80 12.17
CA ASP A 23 -7.35 5.47 12.33
C ASP A 23 -8.02 4.39 11.47
N CYS A 24 -9.35 4.44 11.34
CA CYS A 24 -10.10 3.49 10.52
C CYS A 24 -9.88 3.73 9.04
N PHE A 25 -9.74 4.99 8.64
CA PHE A 25 -9.41 5.37 7.27
C PHE A 25 -8.02 4.85 6.91
N ARG A 26 -7.02 5.11 7.76
CA ARG A 26 -5.64 4.63 7.60
C ARG A 26 -5.52 3.10 7.57
N LYS A 27 -6.39 2.37 8.28
CA LYS A 27 -6.44 0.89 8.27
C LYS A 27 -7.21 0.32 7.07
N GLY A 28 -8.20 1.05 6.56
CA GLY A 28 -9.06 0.61 5.45
C GLY A 28 -8.40 0.81 4.09
N GLU A 29 -7.54 1.81 3.99
CA GLU A 29 -6.52 1.85 2.96
C GLU A 29 -5.46 0.82 3.35
N ASN A 30 -5.34 -0.28 2.59
CA ASN A 30 -4.13 -1.09 2.61
C ASN A 30 -2.98 -0.23 2.03
N PHE A 31 -2.60 0.83 2.73
CA PHE A 31 -1.21 1.21 2.83
C PHE A 31 -0.53 0.07 3.60
N GLU A 32 -0.45 -1.10 2.98
CA GLU A 32 0.83 -1.80 2.98
C GLU A 32 1.79 -0.77 2.39
N SER A 33 2.36 0.05 3.27
CA SER A 33 3.64 0.68 3.00
C SER A 33 4.50 -0.48 2.56
N LYS A 34 4.65 -0.69 1.25
CA LYS A 34 5.47 -1.79 0.73
C LYS A 34 6.76 -1.70 1.51
N SER A 35 7.01 -2.73 2.33
CA SER A 35 8.12 -2.66 3.27
C SER A 35 9.38 -2.43 2.43
N PRO A 36 10.37 -1.67 2.90
CA PRO A 36 11.64 -1.51 2.18
C PRO A 36 12.20 -2.84 1.65
N ASP A 37 11.97 -3.93 2.38
CA ASP A 37 12.31 -5.31 2.02
C ASP A 37 11.61 -5.83 0.75
N GLN A 38 10.39 -5.37 0.47
CA GLN A 38 9.65 -5.74 -0.74
C GLN A 38 10.31 -5.16 -1.98
N TYR A 39 10.73 -3.90 -1.93
CA TYR A 39 11.48 -3.27 -3.03
C TYR A 39 12.83 -3.96 -3.25
N LYS A 40 13.50 -4.42 -2.18
CA LYS A 40 14.76 -5.17 -2.28
C LYS A 40 14.58 -6.51 -2.99
N LYS A 41 13.48 -7.23 -2.72
CA LYS A 41 13.14 -8.49 -3.42
C LYS A 41 12.81 -8.25 -4.89
N GLU A 42 12.00 -7.23 -5.18
CA GLU A 42 11.64 -6.84 -6.55
C GLU A 42 12.90 -6.44 -7.35
N PHE A 43 13.82 -5.70 -6.73
CA PHE A 43 15.11 -5.33 -7.34
C PHE A 43 16.02 -6.54 -7.60
N GLY A 44 16.06 -7.51 -6.68
CA GLY A 44 16.80 -8.76 -6.88
C GLY A 44 16.34 -9.54 -8.11
N ILE A 45 15.02 -9.61 -8.33
CA ILE A 45 14.43 -10.27 -9.52
C ILE A 45 14.82 -9.55 -10.81
N ILE A 46 14.89 -8.21 -10.79
CA ILE A 46 15.33 -7.44 -11.95
C ILE A 46 16.78 -7.74 -12.28
N ASN A 47 17.66 -7.79 -11.28
CA ASN A 47 19.07 -8.11 -11.49
C ASN A 47 19.26 -9.52 -12.06
N GLU A 48 18.54 -10.52 -11.54
CA GLU A 48 18.60 -11.88 -12.09
C GLU A 48 18.17 -11.94 -13.56
N LYS A 49 17.17 -11.14 -13.94
CA LYS A 49 16.75 -11.03 -15.35
C LYS A 49 17.82 -10.36 -16.21
N LEU A 50 18.48 -9.33 -15.67
CA LEU A 50 19.59 -8.67 -16.36
C LEU A 50 20.74 -9.64 -16.57
N ASP A 51 21.10 -10.45 -15.57
CA ASP A 51 22.15 -11.45 -15.67
C ASP A 51 21.85 -12.47 -16.79
N LYS A 52 20.62 -12.98 -16.87
CA LYS A 52 20.21 -13.89 -17.97
C LYS A 52 20.31 -13.24 -19.35
N ILE A 53 20.01 -11.95 -19.45
CA ILE A 53 20.16 -11.21 -20.71
C ILE A 53 21.64 -11.02 -21.05
N LEU A 54 22.48 -10.69 -20.06
CA LEU A 54 23.92 -10.54 -20.26
C LEU A 54 24.56 -11.86 -20.72
N GLU A 55 24.22 -12.97 -20.07
CA GLU A 55 24.65 -14.32 -20.48
C GLU A 55 24.22 -14.64 -21.91
N ALA A 56 22.96 -14.35 -22.28
CA ALA A 56 22.45 -14.57 -23.63
C ALA A 56 23.13 -13.67 -24.69
N LEU A 57 23.63 -12.50 -24.29
CA LEU A 57 24.39 -11.58 -25.13
C LEU A 57 25.91 -11.85 -25.09
N GLY A 58 26.36 -12.88 -24.36
CA GLY A 58 27.77 -13.22 -24.21
C GLY A 58 28.60 -12.15 -23.50
N LYS A 59 27.97 -11.39 -22.59
CA LYS A 59 28.62 -10.39 -21.73
C LYS A 59 28.71 -10.85 -20.29
#